data_AF-A0A7Y2YUF6-F1
#
_entry.id   AF-A0A7Y2YUF6-F1
#
_cell.length_a   1.000
_cell.length_b   1.000
_cell.length_c   1.000
_cell.angle_alpha   90.00
_cell.angle_beta   90.00
_cell.angle_gamma   90.00
#
_symmetry.space_group_name_H-M   'P 1'
#
loop_
_entity.id
_entity.type
_entity.pdbx_description
1 polymer ?
#
loop_
_entity_poly.entity_id
_entity_poly.type
_entity_poly.pdbx_seq_one_letter_code
_entity_poly.pdbx_strand_id
1 'polypeptide(L)'
;DSALGLLVAGLEERGLLDRTNIVVVSDHGMIPTSQDRVMFLDDFVDLATARPIDWNPVLALWPDEEDLDEVYHSLRDAHPHVAIYRKDSIPVGFEFGTHPRIAPIIGIADDGWTITTHPYFERNPEGADGGNHGFDQHATDMQGIFVAAGPAFRESVRVPAFPNVSVYALLMEVLGLPAAPGDGDLSDVAGILIE
;
A
#
# COMPACT_ATOMS: atom_id res chain seq x y z
N ASP A 1 8.72 -12.05 -15.37
CA ASP A 1 10.05 -12.61 -15.67
C ASP A 1 10.43 -12.52 -17.16
N SER A 2 9.79 -13.25 -18.08
CA SER A 2 10.19 -13.26 -19.50
C SER A 2 10.23 -11.87 -20.17
N ALA A 3 9.35 -10.94 -19.79
CA ALA A 3 9.38 -9.56 -20.27
C ALA A 3 10.62 -8.78 -19.79
N LEU A 4 11.08 -9.02 -18.56
CA LEU A 4 12.35 -8.48 -18.05
C LEU A 4 13.53 -9.11 -18.82
N GLY A 5 13.48 -10.42 -19.07
CA GLY A 5 14.45 -11.10 -19.93
C GLY A 5 14.54 -10.50 -21.34
N LEU A 6 13.38 -10.16 -21.94
CA LEU A 6 13.32 -9.47 -23.23
C LEU A 6 13.97 -8.08 -23.18
N LEU A 7 13.73 -7.31 -22.13
CA LEU A 7 14.36 -6.00 -21.93
C LEU A 7 15.89 -6.15 -21.84
N VAL A 8 16.38 -7.05 -20.99
CA VAL A 8 17.81 -7.27 -20.78
C VAL A 8 18.49 -7.74 -22.08
N ALA A 9 17.92 -8.73 -22.76
CA ALA A 9 18.45 -9.22 -24.04
C ALA A 9 18.47 -8.13 -25.12
N GLY A 10 17.44 -7.28 -25.16
CA GLY A 10 17.36 -6.16 -26.10
C GLY A 10 18.43 -5.09 -25.83
N LEU A 11 18.72 -4.81 -24.56
CA LEU A 11 19.81 -3.91 -24.16
C LEU A 11 21.18 -4.48 -24.51
N GLU A 12 21.39 -5.79 -24.30
CA GLU A 12 22.62 -6.50 -24.63
C GLU A 12 22.89 -6.48 -26.15
N GLU A 13 21.89 -6.84 -26.97
CA GLU A 13 21.98 -6.83 -28.44
C GLU A 13 22.39 -5.45 -29.00
N ARG A 14 22.01 -4.38 -28.30
CA ARG A 14 22.30 -2.99 -28.69
C ARG A 14 23.61 -2.47 -28.08
N GLY A 15 24.32 -3.26 -27.29
CA GLY A 15 25.53 -2.83 -26.57
C GLY A 15 25.26 -1.75 -25.53
N LEU A 16 24.07 -1.73 -24.94
CA LEU A 16 23.62 -0.72 -23.97
C LEU A 16 23.58 -1.24 -22.53
N LEU A 17 23.61 -2.57 -22.33
CA LEU A 17 23.40 -3.18 -21.01
C LEU A 17 24.39 -2.65 -19.96
N ASP A 18 25.69 -2.65 -20.28
CA ASP A 18 26.77 -2.22 -19.36
C ASP A 18 26.73 -0.72 -18.99
N ARG A 19 25.88 0.06 -19.67
CA ARG A 19 25.72 1.50 -19.45
C ARG A 19 24.33 1.88 -18.96
N THR A 20 23.50 0.89 -18.64
CA THR A 20 22.11 1.09 -18.22
C THR A 20 21.97 0.70 -16.76
N ASN A 21 21.42 1.61 -15.95
CA ASN A 21 20.96 1.30 -14.60
C ASN A 21 19.49 0.85 -14.67
N ILE A 22 19.23 -0.38 -14.25
CA ILE A 22 17.89 -0.98 -14.18
C ILE A 22 17.49 -1.05 -12.71
N VAL A 23 16.34 -0.48 -12.38
CA VAL A 23 15.70 -0.60 -11.06
C VAL A 23 14.33 -1.22 -11.27
N VAL A 24 14.11 -2.38 -10.67
CA VAL A 24 12.86 -3.13 -10.69
C VAL A 24 12.23 -3.02 -9.31
N VAL A 25 10.99 -2.55 -9.26
CA VAL A 25 10.23 -2.35 -8.03
C VAL A 25 8.84 -2.96 -8.15
N SER A 26 8.16 -3.12 -7.02
CA SER A 26 6.70 -3.23 -6.92
C SER A 26 6.17 -2.15 -6.00
N ASP A 27 4.92 -1.79 -6.18
CA ASP A 27 4.17 -0.90 -5.30
C ASP A 27 3.88 -1.55 -3.94
N HIS A 28 3.38 -2.78 -3.95
CA HIS A 28 3.05 -3.57 -2.77
C HIS A 28 3.10 -5.08 -3.06
N GLY A 29 2.85 -5.88 -2.02
CA GLY A 29 2.64 -7.33 -2.11
C GLY A 29 1.17 -7.73 -2.29
N MET A 30 0.81 -8.92 -1.79
CA MET A 30 -0.53 -9.51 -1.92
C MET A 30 -0.82 -10.49 -0.78
N ILE A 31 -2.01 -10.40 -0.16
CA ILE A 31 -2.46 -11.29 0.92
C ILE A 31 -3.70 -12.07 0.46
N PRO A 32 -3.80 -13.39 0.75
CA PRO A 32 -4.98 -14.17 0.42
C PRO A 32 -6.20 -13.77 1.27
N THR A 33 -7.34 -13.58 0.63
CA THR A 33 -8.62 -13.30 1.29
C THR A 33 -9.52 -14.54 1.32
N SER A 34 -10.62 -14.48 2.07
CA SER A 34 -11.59 -15.57 2.12
C SER A 34 -13.01 -15.09 2.36
N GLN A 35 -14.00 -15.77 1.77
CA GLN A 35 -15.42 -15.62 2.09
C GLN A 35 -15.75 -15.86 3.57
N ASP A 36 -14.94 -16.61 4.32
CA ASP A 36 -15.13 -16.82 5.76
C ASP A 36 -14.57 -15.66 6.62
N ARG A 37 -13.87 -14.69 6.00
CA ARG A 37 -13.25 -13.54 6.66
C ARG A 37 -13.83 -12.24 6.11
N VAL A 38 -15.09 -11.99 6.42
CA VAL A 38 -15.84 -10.84 5.91
C VAL A 38 -16.50 -10.08 7.06
N MET A 39 -16.35 -8.75 7.04
CA MET A 39 -17.19 -7.82 7.79
C MET A 39 -18.23 -7.22 6.85
N PHE A 40 -19.50 -7.30 7.23
CA PHE A 40 -20.59 -6.62 6.53
C PHE A 40 -20.83 -5.26 7.17
N LEU A 41 -20.47 -4.19 6.47
CA LEU A 41 -20.59 -2.82 6.97
C LEU A 41 -22.04 -2.42 7.24
N ASP A 42 -22.97 -2.93 6.43
CA ASP A 42 -24.41 -2.66 6.51
C ASP A 42 -25.11 -3.31 7.71
N ASP A 43 -24.40 -4.11 8.51
CA ASP A 43 -24.90 -4.55 9.82
C ASP A 43 -24.81 -3.46 10.91
N PHE A 44 -23.96 -2.44 10.70
CA PHE A 44 -23.56 -1.51 11.75
C PHE A 44 -23.89 -0.04 11.45
N VAL A 45 -24.05 0.32 10.18
CA VAL A 45 -24.30 1.70 9.73
C VAL A 45 -25.30 1.76 8.58
N ASP A 46 -26.11 2.83 8.56
CA ASP A 46 -26.93 3.16 7.39
C ASP A 46 -26.05 3.82 6.33
N LEU A 47 -25.94 3.17 5.18
CA LEU A 47 -25.13 3.66 4.05
C LEU A 47 -25.79 4.83 3.31
N ALA A 48 -27.03 5.18 3.64
CA ALA A 48 -27.67 6.40 3.15
C ALA A 48 -27.05 7.67 3.78
N THR A 49 -26.62 7.60 5.04
CA THR A 49 -26.05 8.72 5.80
C THR A 49 -24.53 8.59 6.02
N ALA A 50 -23.98 7.38 5.86
CA ALA A 50 -22.55 7.10 5.94
C ALA A 50 -22.01 6.61 4.60
N ARG A 51 -21.53 7.52 3.74
CA ARG A 51 -21.10 7.21 2.37
C ARG A 51 -19.66 6.68 2.33
N PRO A 52 -19.42 5.43 1.93
CA PRO A 52 -18.07 4.93 1.72
C PRO A 52 -17.53 5.47 0.39
N ILE A 53 -16.32 6.03 0.41
CA ILE A 53 -15.62 6.43 -0.83
C ILE A 53 -14.54 5.43 -1.23
N ASP A 54 -14.07 4.66 -0.25
CA ASP A 54 -13.22 3.50 -0.43
C ASP A 54 -13.70 2.43 0.56
N TRP A 55 -13.56 1.16 0.20
CA TRP A 55 -14.26 0.07 0.87
C TRP A 55 -13.32 -0.90 1.59
N ASN A 56 -12.32 -1.44 0.88
CA ASN A 56 -11.63 -2.65 1.29
C ASN A 56 -10.18 -2.68 0.77
N PRO A 57 -9.18 -3.05 1.58
CA PRO A 57 -9.24 -3.39 3.02
C PRO A 57 -9.21 -2.18 3.94
N VAL A 58 -9.06 -0.97 3.37
CA VAL A 58 -9.13 0.29 4.10
C VAL A 58 -10.44 0.99 3.75
N LEU A 59 -11.41 0.92 4.66
CA LEU A 59 -12.67 1.64 4.58
C LEU A 59 -12.42 3.14 4.78
N ALA A 60 -12.90 3.96 3.86
CA ALA A 60 -12.87 5.42 3.96
C ALA A 60 -14.31 5.97 3.93
N LEU A 61 -14.81 6.40 5.09
CA LEU A 61 -16.22 6.70 5.29
C LEU A 61 -16.46 8.20 5.52
N TRP A 62 -17.33 8.80 4.69
CA TRP A 62 -17.84 10.17 4.83
C TRP A 62 -19.29 10.12 5.29
N PRO A 63 -19.53 10.19 6.61
CA PRO A 63 -20.85 10.49 7.12
C PRO A 63 -21.21 11.96 6.91
N ASP A 64 -22.51 12.24 6.96
CA ASP A 64 -23.00 13.60 7.13
C ASP A 64 -22.46 14.18 8.46
N GLU A 65 -22.21 15.50 8.49
CA GLU A 65 -21.50 16.14 9.61
C GLU A 65 -22.23 15.95 10.95
N GLU A 66 -23.57 15.94 10.92
CA GLU A 66 -24.44 15.71 12.08
C GLU A 66 -24.43 14.27 12.60
N ASP A 67 -24.08 13.30 11.74
CA ASP A 67 -24.10 11.86 12.05
C ASP A 67 -22.72 11.29 12.38
N LEU A 68 -21.64 12.07 12.20
CA LEU A 68 -20.25 11.62 12.34
C LEU A 68 -19.98 10.86 13.65
N ASP A 69 -20.43 11.41 14.77
CA ASP A 69 -20.17 10.81 16.08
C ASP A 69 -20.99 9.54 16.31
N GLU A 70 -22.22 9.49 15.81
CA GLU A 70 -23.06 8.30 15.89
C GLU A 70 -22.47 7.15 15.07
N VAL A 71 -22.12 7.43 13.81
CA VAL A 71 -21.52 6.47 12.88
C VAL A 71 -20.18 5.95 13.41
N TYR A 72 -19.34 6.81 13.98
CA TYR A 72 -18.08 6.37 14.60
C TYR A 72 -18.34 5.42 15.78
N HIS A 73 -19.28 5.77 16.66
CA HIS A 73 -19.57 4.96 17.84
C HIS A 73 -20.23 3.62 17.51
N SER A 74 -21.02 3.53 16.44
CA SER A 74 -21.60 2.26 16.01
C SER A 74 -20.55 1.31 15.44
N LEU A 75 -19.45 1.84 14.86
CA LEU A 75 -18.39 1.06 14.24
C LEU A 75 -17.22 0.70 15.16
N ARG A 76 -16.83 1.58 16.09
CA ARG A 76 -15.50 1.53 16.74
C ARG A 76 -15.10 0.19 17.37
N ASP A 77 -16.07 -0.56 17.87
CA ASP A 77 -15.89 -1.86 18.53
C ASP A 77 -16.80 -2.94 17.88
N ALA A 78 -17.30 -2.67 16.67
CA ALA A 78 -18.32 -3.49 16.00
C ALA A 78 -17.80 -4.85 15.54
N HIS A 79 -16.52 -4.92 15.15
CA HIS A 79 -15.94 -6.12 14.57
C HIS A 79 -14.49 -6.33 15.08
N PRO A 80 -14.14 -7.55 15.56
CA PRO A 80 -12.83 -7.79 16.18
C PRO A 80 -11.63 -7.73 15.22
N HIS A 81 -11.89 -7.75 13.91
CA HIS A 81 -10.87 -7.79 12.85
C HIS A 81 -10.87 -6.56 11.95
N VAL A 82 -11.57 -5.49 12.35
CA VAL A 82 -11.52 -4.21 11.64
C VAL A 82 -11.34 -3.12 12.67
N ALA A 83 -10.15 -2.53 12.70
CA ALA A 83 -9.85 -1.42 13.59
C ALA A 83 -10.37 -0.12 12.98
N ILE A 84 -11.19 0.61 13.73
CA ILE A 84 -11.81 1.86 13.28
C ILE A 84 -11.15 3.04 14.00
N TYR A 85 -10.76 4.04 13.21
CA TYR A 85 -10.09 5.23 13.67
C TYR A 85 -10.84 6.48 13.21
N ARG A 86 -10.84 7.51 14.05
CA ARG A 86 -10.94 8.87 13.51
C ARG A 86 -9.62 9.20 12.83
N LYS A 87 -9.66 10.01 11.77
CA LYS A 87 -8.45 10.31 11.00
C LYS A 87 -7.28 10.89 11.79
N ASP A 88 -7.58 11.62 12.86
CA ASP A 88 -6.61 12.24 13.76
C ASP A 88 -6.08 11.28 14.84
N SER A 89 -6.61 10.06 14.90
CA SER A 89 -6.25 9.00 15.84
C SER A 89 -5.61 7.77 15.17
N ILE A 90 -5.43 7.80 13.85
CA ILE A 90 -4.72 6.75 13.12
C ILE A 90 -3.29 6.66 13.67
N PRO A 91 -2.74 5.44 13.90
CA PRO A 91 -1.38 5.29 14.41
C PRO A 91 -0.35 6.03 13.56
N VAL A 92 0.53 6.80 14.22
CA VAL A 92 1.52 7.67 13.55
C VAL A 92 2.42 6.92 12.57
N GLY A 93 2.66 5.62 12.79
CA GLY A 93 3.47 4.77 11.91
C GLY A 93 2.90 4.59 10.49
N PHE A 94 1.62 4.90 10.27
CA PHE A 94 1.03 4.91 8.93
C PHE A 94 1.28 6.20 8.17
N GLU A 95 1.66 7.29 8.86
CA GLU A 95 1.79 8.63 8.28
C GLU A 95 0.55 9.06 7.46
N PHE A 96 -0.62 8.62 7.92
CA PHE A 96 -1.91 8.75 7.24
C PHE A 96 -2.93 9.45 8.16
N GLY A 97 -3.79 10.32 7.59
CA GLY A 97 -4.87 10.99 8.35
C GLY A 97 -4.86 12.53 8.37
N THR A 98 -3.74 13.16 8.02
CA THR A 98 -3.58 14.63 8.13
C THR A 98 -4.16 15.40 6.93
N HIS A 99 -4.28 14.76 5.76
CA HIS A 99 -4.70 15.43 4.54
C HIS A 99 -6.24 15.60 4.46
N PRO A 100 -6.79 16.70 3.90
CA PRO A 100 -8.23 16.91 3.76
C PRO A 100 -8.97 15.87 2.90
N ARG A 101 -8.23 15.11 2.09
CA ARG A 101 -8.77 13.99 1.29
C ARG A 101 -8.92 12.70 2.09
N ILE A 102 -8.47 12.66 3.34
CA ILE A 102 -8.68 11.48 4.19
C ILE A 102 -10.03 11.61 4.90
N ALA A 103 -10.76 10.50 4.91
CA ALA A 103 -12.09 10.41 5.50
C ALA A 103 -12.07 10.78 6.96
N PRO A 104 -13.16 11.35 7.52
CA PRO A 104 -13.29 11.50 8.96
C PRO A 104 -13.13 10.17 9.72
N ILE A 105 -13.64 9.07 9.15
CA ILE A 105 -13.57 7.71 9.73
C ILE A 105 -12.84 6.79 8.77
N ILE A 106 -11.80 6.12 9.26
CA ILE A 106 -11.03 5.11 8.55
C ILE A 106 -11.16 3.77 9.26
N GLY A 107 -11.50 2.72 8.52
CA GLY A 107 -11.44 1.34 9.01
C GLY A 107 -10.28 0.61 8.35
N ILE A 108 -9.45 -0.08 9.12
CA ILE A 108 -8.34 -0.90 8.62
C ILE A 108 -8.65 -2.34 9.01
N ALA A 109 -8.86 -3.20 8.00
CA ALA A 109 -9.07 -4.62 8.22
C ALA A 109 -7.75 -5.32 8.58
N ASP A 110 -7.83 -6.34 9.44
CA ASP A 110 -6.75 -7.28 9.65
C ASP A 110 -6.40 -8.02 8.35
N ASP A 111 -5.18 -8.54 8.26
CA ASP A 111 -4.69 -9.28 7.09
C ASP A 111 -5.69 -10.35 6.61
N GLY A 112 -6.08 -10.24 5.35
CA GLY A 112 -6.95 -11.22 4.68
C GLY A 112 -8.43 -11.10 5.02
N TRP A 113 -8.85 -10.08 5.78
CA TRP A 113 -10.26 -9.74 5.97
C TRP A 113 -10.78 -8.80 4.88
N THR A 114 -12.06 -8.96 4.54
CA THR A 114 -12.76 -8.15 3.55
C THR A 114 -13.88 -7.34 4.19
N ILE A 115 -13.94 -6.03 3.92
CA ILE A 115 -15.09 -5.17 4.26
C ILE A 115 -16.01 -5.09 3.05
N THR A 116 -17.29 -5.42 3.22
CA THR A 116 -18.28 -5.39 2.13
C THR A 116 -19.70 -5.13 2.65
N THR A 117 -20.71 -5.34 1.82
CA THR A 117 -22.14 -5.30 2.21
C THR A 117 -22.83 -6.59 1.81
N HIS A 118 -23.92 -6.95 2.50
CA HIS A 118 -24.71 -8.14 2.15
C HIS A 118 -25.12 -8.14 0.68
N PRO A 119 -25.72 -7.06 0.12
CA PRO A 119 -26.13 -7.06 -1.28
C PRO A 119 -24.98 -7.21 -2.27
N TYR A 120 -23.79 -6.69 -1.95
CA TYR A 120 -22.62 -6.84 -2.82
C TYR A 120 -22.08 -8.26 -2.78
N PHE A 121 -21.92 -8.82 -1.58
CA PHE A 121 -21.42 -10.17 -1.37
C PHE A 121 -22.34 -11.23 -1.97
N GLU A 122 -23.66 -11.11 -1.78
CA GLU A 122 -24.63 -12.05 -2.38
C GLU A 122 -24.58 -12.06 -3.92
N ARG A 123 -24.26 -10.91 -4.53
CA ARG A 123 -24.10 -10.80 -6.00
C ARG A 123 -22.72 -11.26 -6.48
N ASN A 124 -21.71 -11.22 -5.62
CA ASN A 124 -20.32 -11.51 -5.99
C ASN A 124 -19.54 -12.12 -4.80
N PRO A 125 -19.89 -13.34 -4.37
CA PRO A 125 -19.26 -13.95 -3.19
C PRO A 125 -17.77 -14.23 -3.43
N GLU A 126 -17.42 -14.62 -4.65
CA GLU A 126 -16.02 -14.83 -5.07
C GLU A 126 -15.17 -13.56 -4.98
N GLY A 127 -15.78 -12.37 -4.93
CA GLY A 127 -15.06 -11.11 -4.73
C GLY A 127 -14.39 -10.97 -3.35
N ALA A 128 -14.75 -11.82 -2.39
CA ALA A 128 -14.07 -11.92 -1.10
C ALA A 128 -12.99 -13.02 -1.06
N ASP A 129 -12.93 -13.89 -2.08
CA ASP A 129 -11.89 -14.91 -2.22
C ASP A 129 -10.78 -14.46 -3.19
N GLY A 130 -9.60 -15.06 -3.06
CA GLY A 130 -8.47 -14.80 -3.95
C GLY A 130 -7.34 -14.08 -3.21
N GLY A 131 -7.02 -12.86 -3.64
CA GLY A 131 -5.98 -12.04 -3.00
C GLY A 131 -6.31 -10.55 -3.09
N ASN A 132 -5.91 -9.82 -2.06
CA ASN A 132 -6.06 -8.37 -1.99
C ASN A 132 -4.81 -7.72 -1.38
N HIS A 133 -4.75 -6.39 -1.42
CA HIS A 133 -3.65 -5.59 -0.91
C HIS A 133 -4.15 -4.25 -0.34
N GLY A 134 -3.26 -3.50 0.30
CA GLY A 134 -3.61 -2.24 0.98
C GLY A 134 -3.84 -2.40 2.49
N PHE A 135 -3.59 -3.59 3.04
CA PHE A 135 -3.53 -3.85 4.48
C PHE A 135 -2.38 -3.08 5.13
N ASP A 136 -2.07 -3.37 6.40
CA ASP A 136 -0.96 -2.75 7.11
C ASP A 136 0.35 -2.90 6.32
N GLN A 137 0.99 -1.76 5.99
CA GLN A 137 2.26 -1.70 5.27
C GLN A 137 3.42 -2.42 5.97
N HIS A 138 3.29 -2.70 7.27
CA HIS A 138 4.27 -3.46 8.04
C HIS A 138 4.08 -4.98 7.91
N ALA A 139 2.97 -5.45 7.36
CA ALA A 139 2.77 -6.87 7.08
C ALA A 139 3.80 -7.37 6.05
N THR A 140 4.38 -8.54 6.30
CA THR A 140 5.43 -9.09 5.43
C THR A 140 4.92 -9.32 4.00
N ASP A 141 3.69 -9.79 3.86
CA ASP A 141 3.07 -10.05 2.55
C ASP A 141 2.62 -8.76 1.83
N MET A 142 2.67 -7.59 2.48
CA MET A 142 2.44 -6.28 1.84
C MET A 142 3.72 -5.63 1.32
N GLN A 143 4.90 -6.18 1.64
CA GLN A 143 6.16 -5.63 1.19
C GLN A 143 6.35 -5.79 -0.33
N GLY A 144 6.77 -4.72 -1.00
CA GLY A 144 7.15 -4.73 -2.42
C GLY A 144 8.55 -5.31 -2.65
N ILE A 145 8.86 -5.66 -3.89
CA ILE A 145 10.21 -6.04 -4.30
C ILE A 145 11.07 -4.82 -4.63
N PHE A 146 12.38 -4.97 -4.48
CA PHE A 146 13.37 -4.04 -5.00
C PHE A 146 14.59 -4.81 -5.51
N VAL A 147 14.96 -4.59 -6.78
CA VAL A 147 16.17 -5.13 -7.41
C VAL A 147 16.80 -4.03 -8.25
N ALA A 148 18.10 -3.82 -8.09
CA ALA A 148 18.85 -2.84 -8.87
C ALA A 148 20.10 -3.50 -9.49
N ALA A 149 20.37 -3.18 -10.75
CA ALA A 149 21.53 -3.68 -11.49
C ALA A 149 22.01 -2.64 -12.51
N GLY A 150 23.32 -2.47 -12.63
CA GLY A 150 23.93 -1.51 -13.54
C GLY A 150 25.16 -0.83 -12.95
N PRO A 151 25.83 0.04 -13.71
CA PRO A 151 27.12 0.62 -13.35
C PRO A 151 27.10 1.50 -12.09
N ALA A 152 25.94 1.96 -11.62
CA ALA A 152 25.84 2.76 -10.39
C ALA A 152 25.66 1.91 -9.12
N PHE A 153 25.40 0.60 -9.24
CA PHE A 153 25.01 -0.25 -8.12
C PHE A 153 26.07 -1.30 -7.77
N ARG A 154 26.20 -1.61 -6.48
CA ARG A 154 27.07 -2.70 -6.02
C ARG A 154 26.53 -4.04 -6.50
N GLU A 155 27.45 -4.89 -6.95
CA GLU A 155 27.11 -6.23 -7.38
C GLU A 155 27.01 -7.20 -6.21
N SER A 156 26.10 -8.18 -6.30
CA SER A 156 25.97 -9.30 -5.36
C SER A 156 25.77 -8.91 -3.89
N VAL A 157 25.11 -7.77 -3.65
CA VAL A 157 24.77 -7.30 -2.30
C VAL A 157 23.28 -7.52 -2.03
N ARG A 158 22.96 -7.96 -0.80
CA ARG A 158 21.60 -7.91 -0.26
C ARG A 158 21.53 -6.82 0.80
N VAL A 159 20.58 -5.90 0.66
CA VAL A 159 20.35 -4.81 1.61
C VAL A 159 19.16 -5.12 2.53
N PRO A 160 19.08 -4.49 3.71
CA PRO A 160 17.87 -4.52 4.54
C PRO A 160 16.65 -3.95 3.82
N ALA A 161 15.45 -4.21 4.34
CA ALA A 161 14.24 -3.53 3.88
C ALA A 161 14.33 -2.03 4.20
N PHE A 162 13.75 -1.20 3.33
CA PHE A 162 13.72 0.25 3.47
C PHE A 162 12.40 0.81 2.90
N PRO A 163 12.00 2.04 3.28
CA PRO A 163 10.79 2.68 2.76
C PRO A 163 10.88 2.97 1.26
N ASN A 164 9.82 2.70 0.50
CA ASN A 164 9.81 2.93 -0.95
C ASN A 164 10.00 4.41 -1.34
N VAL A 165 9.67 5.35 -0.45
CA VAL A 165 9.89 6.79 -0.66
C VAL A 165 11.37 7.13 -0.89
N SER A 166 12.29 6.32 -0.35
CA SER A 166 13.74 6.51 -0.51
C SER A 166 14.25 6.08 -1.89
N VAL A 167 13.43 5.41 -2.72
CA VAL A 167 13.75 5.14 -4.13
C VAL A 167 13.91 6.44 -4.92
N TYR A 168 13.16 7.50 -4.59
CA TYR A 168 13.33 8.80 -5.24
C TYR A 168 14.76 9.34 -5.04
N ALA A 169 15.24 9.37 -3.79
CA ALA A 169 16.59 9.82 -3.47
C ALA A 169 17.66 8.99 -4.21
N LEU A 170 17.48 7.66 -4.26
CA LEU A 170 18.36 6.77 -5.03
C LEU A 170 18.43 7.16 -6.51
N LEU A 171 17.27 7.35 -7.16
CA LEU A 171 17.22 7.67 -8.59
C LEU A 171 17.86 9.03 -8.89
N MET A 172 17.67 10.02 -8.01
CA MET A 172 18.29 11.34 -8.16
C MET A 172 19.82 11.25 -8.08
N GLU A 173 20.34 10.46 -7.14
CA GLU A 173 21.78 10.21 -7.01
C GLU A 173 22.35 9.50 -8.25
N VAL A 174 21.68 8.44 -8.73
CA VAL A 174 22.07 7.70 -9.94
C VAL A 174 22.07 8.58 -11.19
N LEU A 175 21.15 9.54 -11.27
CA LEU A 175 21.05 10.50 -12.38
C LEU A 175 22.02 11.69 -12.24
N GLY A 176 22.66 11.87 -11.08
CA GLY A 176 23.48 13.05 -10.77
C GLY A 176 22.66 14.35 -10.72
N LEU A 177 21.41 14.26 -10.28
CA LEU A 177 20.47 15.38 -10.21
C LEU A 177 20.18 15.77 -8.76
N PRO A 178 19.97 17.06 -8.45
CA PRO A 178 19.57 17.49 -7.11
C PRO A 178 18.15 17.00 -6.79
N ALA A 179 17.99 16.29 -5.69
CA ALA A 179 16.69 15.87 -5.19
C ALA A 179 15.86 17.08 -4.74
N ALA A 180 14.57 17.09 -5.09
CA ALA A 180 13.59 17.97 -4.48
C ALA A 180 13.27 17.50 -3.05
N PRO A 181 12.71 18.37 -2.18
CA PRO A 181 12.26 17.97 -0.85
C PRO A 181 11.22 16.84 -0.92
N GLY A 182 11.36 15.84 -0.04
CA GLY A 182 10.45 14.70 0.11
C GLY A 182 10.81 13.90 1.37
N ASP A 183 10.04 12.86 1.64
CA ASP A 183 10.16 12.08 2.89
C ASP A 183 11.20 10.94 2.83
N GLY A 184 11.72 10.64 1.63
CA GLY A 184 12.77 9.63 1.44
C GLY A 184 14.16 10.13 1.83
N ASP A 185 14.97 9.24 2.40
CA ASP A 185 16.33 9.52 2.83
C ASP A 185 17.35 8.71 2.01
N LEU A 186 18.39 9.37 1.49
CA LEU A 186 19.46 8.70 0.74
C LEU A 186 20.21 7.68 1.61
N SER A 187 20.30 7.90 2.92
CA SER A 187 21.01 7.01 3.84
C SER A 187 20.36 5.62 3.94
N ASP A 188 19.05 5.51 3.71
CA ASP A 188 18.34 4.22 3.65
C ASP A 188 18.87 3.31 2.52
N VAL A 189 19.36 3.93 1.45
CA VAL A 189 19.68 3.28 0.17
C VAL A 189 21.14 3.46 -0.25
N ALA A 190 21.94 4.20 0.52
CA ALA A 190 23.35 4.45 0.23
C ALA A 190 24.18 3.16 0.12
N GLY A 191 23.80 2.10 0.86
CA GLY A 191 24.44 0.80 0.79
C GLY A 191 24.32 0.08 -0.56
N ILE A 192 23.45 0.56 -1.45
CA ILE A 192 23.17 0.01 -2.79
C ILE A 192 24.15 0.58 -3.84
N LEU A 193 24.66 1.80 -3.63
CA LEU A 193 25.48 2.52 -4.60
C LEU A 193 26.96 2.12 -4.52
N ILE A 194 27.65 2.13 -5.66
CA ILE A 194 29.12 2.05 -5.67
C ILE A 194 29.72 3.32 -5.01
N GLU A 195 30.87 3.17 -4.37
CA GLU A 195 31.63 4.31 -3.82
C GLU A 195 32.31 5.16 -4.90
#